data_AF-A0A1G9V0D8-F1
#
_entry.id   AF-A0A1G9V0D8-F1
#
_cell.length_a   1.000
_cell.length_b   1.000
_cell.length_c   1.000
_cell.angle_alpha   90.00
_cell.angle_beta   90.00
_cell.angle_gamma   90.00
#
_symmetry.space_group_name_H-M   'P 1'
#
loop_
_entity.id
_entity.type
_entity.pdbx_description
1 polymer ?
#
loop_
_entity_poly.entity_id
_entity_poly.type
_entity_poly.pdbx_seq_one_letter_code
_entity_poly.pdbx_strand_id
1 'polypeptide(L)'
;MPFELWRQDDHGNRFLVGVFAQGLQAEKKMRNLTRVSHKQTYWIAQSAEAQHKDFSKDSLMTKGVLIDLSGTVHLGEKEIPGAIAAVRSIRESGLPLRFVTNTSRMTRGMLQELLKRLGLAVPPEHIFTAPRALRGYLRQNGLRPFLLVHPRLHEEFADLRQDEPNAVVIGLAEEEFHYANLNAAFRLLRDGAPLLTMGRTRYFEGEDGLQLDAGPFVVALEYAADTQAKVLGKPSADFFLAAVADLGCRPEEVVMIGDDAASDVDGALAAGLRAILVQTGKYRSGDEEKITRPGGMLARDLAEAATMILSTSREQSREGSGK
;
A
#
# COMPACT_ATOMS: atom_id res chain seq x y z
N MET A 1 20.27 -5.39 -27.73
CA MET A 1 20.79 -4.72 -26.52
C MET A 1 19.71 -3.76 -26.05
N PRO A 2 19.10 -3.95 -24.87
CA PRO A 2 18.06 -3.05 -24.38
C PRO A 2 18.64 -1.67 -24.08
N PHE A 3 17.76 -0.66 -24.09
CA PHE A 3 18.10 0.72 -23.82
C PHE A 3 17.59 1.08 -22.42
N GLU A 4 18.49 1.46 -21.53
CA GLU A 4 18.16 1.86 -20.17
C GLU A 4 18.07 3.39 -20.10
N LEU A 5 16.95 3.92 -19.66
CA LEU A 5 16.81 5.34 -19.33
C LEU A 5 17.15 5.54 -17.86
N TRP A 6 18.13 6.38 -17.58
CA TRP A 6 18.58 6.71 -16.25
C TRP A 6 18.29 8.17 -15.90
N ARG A 7 18.13 8.43 -14.60
CA ARG A 7 18.00 9.76 -14.00
C ARG A 7 19.07 9.93 -12.93
N GLN A 8 19.59 11.14 -12.80
CA GLN A 8 20.40 11.57 -11.65
C GLN A 8 19.74 12.75 -10.94
N ASP A 9 19.71 12.71 -9.61
CA ASP A 9 19.26 13.81 -8.76
C ASP A 9 20.39 14.79 -8.42
N ASP A 10 20.06 15.90 -7.75
CA ASP A 10 21.02 16.95 -7.35
C ASP A 10 22.08 16.46 -6.34
N HIS A 11 21.86 15.28 -5.72
CA HIS A 11 22.79 14.65 -4.79
C HIS A 11 23.71 13.62 -5.46
N GLY A 12 23.58 13.42 -6.78
CA GLY A 12 24.41 12.50 -7.54
C GLY A 12 23.91 11.05 -7.56
N ASN A 13 22.76 10.75 -6.96
CA ASN A 13 22.18 9.41 -6.96
C ASN A 13 21.58 9.08 -8.32
N ARG A 14 21.83 7.85 -8.79
CA ARG A 14 21.39 7.38 -10.11
C ARG A 14 20.24 6.40 -9.96
N PHE A 15 19.18 6.61 -10.72
CA PHE A 15 17.96 5.80 -10.70
C PHE A 15 17.64 5.31 -12.11
N LEU A 16 17.35 4.01 -12.23
CA LEU A 16 16.82 3.45 -13.47
C LEU A 16 15.35 3.88 -13.61
N VAL A 17 15.05 4.64 -14.66
CA VAL A 17 13.71 5.15 -14.97
C VAL A 17 12.90 4.11 -15.76
N GLY A 18 13.58 3.31 -16.59
CA GLY A 18 12.95 2.24 -17.34
C GLY A 18 13.90 1.58 -18.34
N VAL A 19 13.55 0.36 -18.77
CA VAL A 19 14.27 -0.41 -19.77
C VAL A 19 13.39 -0.56 -21.00
N PHE A 20 13.94 -0.29 -22.17
CA PHE A 20 13.20 -0.23 -23.43
C PHE A 20 13.82 -1.19 -24.45
N ALA A 21 12.94 -1.91 -25.16
CA ALA A 21 13.37 -2.79 -26.25
C ALA A 21 13.92 -2.00 -27.44
N GLN A 22 13.47 -0.75 -27.63
CA GLN A 22 13.88 0.12 -28.73
C GLN A 22 14.31 1.50 -28.21
N GLY A 23 15.43 2.03 -28.74
CA GLY A 23 15.98 3.32 -28.32
C GLY A 23 15.02 4.48 -28.54
N LEU A 24 14.20 4.42 -29.60
CA LEU A 24 13.19 5.43 -29.89
C LEU A 24 12.13 5.57 -28.78
N GLN A 25 11.79 4.46 -28.10
CA GLN A 25 10.86 4.47 -26.97
C GLN A 25 11.49 5.13 -25.73
N ALA A 26 12.76 4.80 -25.45
CA ALA A 26 13.53 5.42 -24.37
C ALA A 26 13.66 6.94 -24.59
N GLU A 27 13.98 7.37 -25.82
CA GLU A 27 14.06 8.78 -26.18
C GLU A 27 12.73 9.51 -26.04
N LYS A 28 11.62 8.89 -26.47
CA LYS A 28 10.28 9.48 -26.33
C LYS A 28 9.93 9.69 -24.86
N LYS A 29 10.23 8.72 -23.99
CA LYS A 29 10.02 8.85 -22.53
C LYS A 29 10.93 9.93 -21.93
N MET A 30 12.21 9.95 -22.30
CA MET A 30 13.18 10.96 -21.84
C MET A 30 12.72 12.38 -22.19
N ARG A 31 12.33 12.62 -23.45
CA ARG A 31 11.83 13.94 -23.92
C ARG A 31 10.63 14.44 -23.13
N ASN A 32 9.71 13.54 -22.77
CA ASN A 32 8.55 13.89 -21.94
C ASN A 32 8.97 14.28 -20.52
N LEU A 33 9.89 13.56 -19.90
CA LEU A 33 10.36 13.83 -18.53
C LEU A 33 11.14 15.15 -18.44
N THR A 34 11.95 15.47 -19.46
CA THR A 34 12.69 16.74 -19.54
C THR A 34 11.81 17.96 -19.81
N ARG A 35 10.59 17.79 -20.35
CA ARG A 35 9.65 18.91 -20.57
C ARG A 35 8.91 19.34 -19.30
N VAL A 36 8.77 18.45 -18.33
CA VAL A 36 7.87 18.65 -17.17
C VAL A 36 8.65 18.95 -15.88
N SER A 37 9.95 18.65 -15.82
CA SER A 37 10.77 18.81 -14.60
C SER A 37 11.87 19.86 -14.75
N HIS A 38 12.09 20.67 -13.71
CA HIS A 38 13.26 21.55 -13.61
C HIS A 38 14.42 20.80 -12.92
N LYS A 39 15.62 20.88 -13.50
CA LYS A 39 16.93 20.44 -12.96
C LYS A 39 17.06 18.93 -12.64
N GLN A 40 16.81 18.05 -13.60
CA GLN A 40 17.23 16.64 -13.48
C GLN A 40 17.98 16.20 -14.74
N THR A 41 19.06 15.44 -14.57
CA THR A 41 19.86 14.92 -15.67
C THR A 41 19.35 13.53 -16.05
N TYR A 42 19.07 13.32 -17.34
CA TYR A 42 18.65 12.04 -17.89
C TYR A 42 19.63 11.59 -18.97
N TRP A 43 19.90 10.29 -19.07
CA TRP A 43 20.67 9.72 -20.17
C TRP A 43 20.21 8.31 -20.51
N ILE A 44 20.50 7.88 -21.74
CA ILE A 44 20.20 6.53 -22.21
C ILE A 44 21.51 5.77 -22.32
N ALA A 45 21.58 4.59 -21.69
CA ALA A 45 22.71 3.67 -21.80
C ALA A 45 22.30 2.40 -22.53
N GLN A 46 23.19 1.87 -23.37
CA GLN A 46 23.09 0.50 -23.88
C GLN A 46 23.94 -0.40 -22.99
N SER A 47 23.30 -1.31 -22.26
CA SER A 47 24.00 -2.24 -21.38
C SER A 47 24.10 -3.64 -22.02
N ALA A 48 25.30 -4.22 -21.96
CA ALA A 48 25.55 -5.64 -22.27
C ALA A 48 25.22 -6.56 -21.08
N GLU A 49 25.04 -6.00 -19.89
CA GLU A 49 25.07 -6.71 -18.60
C GLU A 49 23.75 -6.62 -17.84
N ALA A 50 22.64 -6.35 -18.54
CA ALA A 50 21.34 -6.67 -18.00
C ALA A 50 21.21 -8.20 -17.92
N GLN A 51 21.72 -8.80 -16.83
CA GLN A 51 21.13 -10.00 -16.27
C GLN A 51 19.69 -9.65 -15.89
N HIS A 52 18.84 -9.65 -16.90
CA HIS A 52 17.41 -9.75 -16.76
C HIS A 52 17.15 -11.00 -15.92
N LYS A 53 16.84 -10.82 -14.64
CA LYS A 53 15.84 -11.69 -14.03
C LYS A 53 14.53 -11.34 -14.73
N ASP A 54 14.30 -12.08 -15.81
CA ASP A 54 13.04 -12.11 -16.50
C ASP A 54 12.00 -12.67 -15.52
N PHE A 55 11.34 -11.79 -14.76
CA PHE A 55 10.24 -12.17 -13.86
C PHE A 55 9.04 -12.76 -14.63
N SER A 56 9.07 -12.79 -15.96
CA SER A 56 8.10 -13.57 -16.75
C SER A 56 8.38 -15.07 -16.76
N LYS A 57 9.58 -15.52 -16.32
CA LYS A 57 9.97 -16.94 -16.31
C LYS A 57 10.63 -17.46 -15.04
N ASP A 58 11.16 -16.60 -14.15
CA ASP A 58 11.53 -17.03 -12.80
C ASP A 58 10.27 -17.20 -11.95
N SER A 59 9.65 -18.37 -12.12
CA SER A 59 8.45 -18.83 -11.45
C SER A 59 8.75 -19.09 -9.97
N LEU A 60 8.92 -18.01 -9.19
CA LEU A 60 8.81 -18.09 -7.74
C LEU A 60 7.36 -18.40 -7.40
N MET A 61 7.15 -19.57 -6.81
CA MET A 61 5.84 -20.05 -6.40
C MET A 61 5.19 -19.04 -5.44
N THR A 62 3.95 -18.64 -5.75
CA THR A 62 3.15 -17.89 -4.78
C THR A 62 2.95 -18.74 -3.55
N LYS A 63 3.39 -18.25 -2.39
CA LYS A 63 3.19 -18.91 -1.10
C LYS A 63 2.35 -18.09 -0.13
N GLY A 64 2.00 -16.86 -0.48
CA GLY A 64 1.11 -16.04 0.33
C GLY A 64 0.40 -14.98 -0.49
N VAL A 65 -0.76 -14.54 0.01
CA VAL A 65 -1.59 -13.53 -0.65
C VAL A 65 -1.96 -12.42 0.33
N LEU A 66 -1.72 -11.17 -0.07
CA LEU A 66 -2.30 -9.99 0.56
C LEU A 66 -3.45 -9.48 -0.30
N ILE A 67 -4.60 -9.20 0.30
CA ILE A 67 -5.78 -8.71 -0.41
C ILE A 67 -6.23 -7.41 0.25
N ASP A 68 -6.33 -6.33 -0.52
CA ASP A 68 -7.01 -5.11 -0.05
C ASP A 68 -8.50 -5.38 0.24
N LEU A 69 -9.10 -4.59 1.13
CA LEU A 69 -10.53 -4.72 1.46
C LEU A 69 -11.43 -3.81 0.63
N SER A 70 -11.23 -2.50 0.70
CA SER A 70 -12.19 -1.52 0.20
C SER A 70 -11.88 -1.17 -1.25
N GLY A 71 -12.74 -1.60 -2.16
CA GLY A 71 -12.51 -1.48 -3.60
C GLY A 71 -12.00 -2.76 -4.24
N THR A 72 -11.62 -3.76 -3.43
CA THR A 72 -11.19 -5.09 -3.88
C THR A 72 -12.10 -6.23 -3.41
N VAL A 73 -12.52 -6.23 -2.14
CA VAL A 73 -13.47 -7.22 -1.59
C VAL A 73 -14.88 -6.64 -1.43
N HIS A 74 -14.99 -5.39 -1.00
CA HIS A 74 -16.27 -4.73 -0.74
C HIS A 74 -16.24 -3.26 -1.17
N LEU A 75 -17.43 -2.69 -1.41
CA LEU A 75 -17.65 -1.26 -1.55
C LEU A 75 -18.76 -0.85 -0.58
N GLY A 76 -18.40 -0.05 0.44
CA GLY A 76 -19.28 0.20 1.58
C GLY A 76 -19.67 -1.11 2.27
N GLU A 77 -20.97 -1.35 2.42
CA GLU A 77 -21.50 -2.58 3.03
C GLU A 77 -21.82 -3.71 2.02
N LYS A 78 -21.45 -3.56 0.74
CA LYS A 78 -21.73 -4.55 -0.30
C LYS A 78 -20.47 -5.25 -0.76
N GLU A 79 -20.57 -6.54 -1.02
CA GLU A 79 -19.53 -7.31 -1.70
C GLU A 79 -19.31 -6.75 -3.13
N ILE A 80 -18.06 -6.76 -3.58
CA ILE A 80 -17.73 -6.65 -5.01
C ILE A 80 -18.02 -7.99 -5.68
N PRO A 81 -18.82 -8.05 -6.75
CA PRO A 81 -19.28 -9.30 -7.33
C PRO A 81 -18.17 -10.33 -7.55
N GLY A 82 -18.33 -11.52 -6.94
CA GLY A 82 -17.38 -12.63 -7.07
C GLY A 82 -16.20 -12.59 -6.09
N ALA A 83 -16.02 -11.52 -5.32
CA ALA A 83 -14.89 -11.38 -4.40
C ALA A 83 -14.89 -12.42 -3.28
N ILE A 84 -16.05 -12.71 -2.68
CA ILE A 84 -16.14 -13.67 -1.57
C ILE A 84 -15.85 -15.09 -2.07
N ALA A 85 -16.34 -15.43 -3.28
CA ALA A 85 -16.03 -16.70 -3.92
C ALA A 85 -14.52 -16.82 -4.25
N ALA A 86 -13.91 -15.74 -4.73
CA ALA A 86 -12.47 -15.69 -5.03
C ALA A 86 -11.60 -15.85 -3.77
N VAL A 87 -11.96 -15.17 -2.67
CA VAL A 87 -11.26 -15.35 -1.40
C VAL A 87 -11.36 -16.80 -0.91
N ARG A 88 -12.54 -17.42 -1.03
CA ARG A 88 -12.74 -18.83 -0.64
C ARG A 88 -11.86 -19.76 -1.49
N SER A 89 -11.80 -19.58 -2.80
CA SER A 89 -10.98 -20.44 -3.67
C SER A 89 -9.48 -20.31 -3.37
N ILE A 90 -8.99 -19.10 -3.03
CA ILE A 90 -7.61 -18.90 -2.57
C ILE A 90 -7.38 -19.65 -1.25
N ARG A 91 -8.29 -19.54 -0.27
CA ARG A 91 -8.17 -20.26 1.01
C ARG A 91 -8.19 -21.78 0.84
N GLU A 92 -9.06 -22.30 -0.01
CA GLU A 92 -9.20 -23.74 -0.30
C GLU A 92 -7.96 -24.32 -0.99
N SER A 93 -7.16 -23.49 -1.66
CA SER A 93 -5.88 -23.91 -2.23
C SER A 93 -4.77 -24.16 -1.20
N GLY A 94 -5.00 -23.78 0.07
CA GLY A 94 -4.01 -23.88 1.14
C GLY A 94 -3.02 -22.70 1.20
N LEU A 95 -3.14 -21.72 0.31
CA LEU A 95 -2.34 -20.50 0.39
C LEU A 95 -2.73 -19.66 1.62
N PRO A 96 -1.78 -19.31 2.50
CA PRO A 96 -2.04 -18.38 3.58
C PRO A 96 -2.37 -17.00 3.00
N LEU A 97 -3.40 -16.35 3.57
CA LEU A 97 -3.77 -14.99 3.20
C LEU A 97 -3.90 -14.05 4.40
N ARG A 98 -3.71 -12.77 4.12
CA ARG A 98 -4.10 -11.66 5.00
C ARG A 98 -4.87 -10.60 4.22
N PHE A 99 -5.84 -10.01 4.90
CA PHE A 99 -6.47 -8.79 4.44
C PHE A 99 -5.66 -7.60 4.91
N VAL A 100 -5.39 -6.66 4.03
CA VAL A 100 -4.66 -5.44 4.35
C VAL A 100 -5.54 -4.22 4.06
N THR A 101 -5.51 -3.20 4.91
CA THR A 101 -6.32 -1.99 4.64
C THR A 101 -5.77 -0.73 5.33
N ASN A 102 -5.89 0.41 4.64
CA ASN A 102 -5.64 1.75 5.18
C ASN A 102 -6.93 2.38 5.73
N THR A 103 -7.76 1.61 6.45
CA THR A 103 -8.94 2.16 7.09
C THR A 103 -8.56 3.24 8.11
N SER A 104 -9.31 4.33 8.12
CA SER A 104 -9.17 5.45 9.07
C SER A 104 -10.37 5.61 10.00
N ARG A 105 -11.40 4.75 9.86
CA ARG A 105 -12.66 4.84 10.62
C ARG A 105 -13.15 3.51 11.21
N MET A 106 -12.63 2.38 10.73
CA MET A 106 -13.09 1.05 11.15
C MET A 106 -12.03 0.34 11.96
N THR A 107 -12.44 -0.23 13.08
CA THR A 107 -11.59 -1.09 13.89
C THR A 107 -11.55 -2.49 13.27
N ARG A 108 -10.61 -3.32 13.71
CA ARG A 108 -10.54 -4.72 13.24
C ARG A 108 -11.82 -5.50 13.55
N GLY A 109 -12.44 -5.25 14.71
CA GLY A 109 -13.72 -5.86 15.08
C GLY A 109 -14.85 -5.45 14.14
N MET A 110 -14.93 -4.17 13.79
CA MET A 110 -15.91 -3.67 12.81
C MET A 110 -15.71 -4.29 11.42
N LEU A 111 -14.47 -4.40 10.96
CA LEU A 111 -14.14 -5.04 9.68
C LEU A 111 -14.49 -6.53 9.69
N GLN A 112 -14.21 -7.22 10.79
CA GLN A 112 -14.58 -8.62 10.94
C GLN A 112 -16.09 -8.82 10.82
N GLU A 113 -16.89 -8.04 11.54
CA GLU A 113 -18.35 -8.14 11.47
C GLU A 113 -18.89 -7.76 10.09
N LEU A 114 -18.29 -6.77 9.41
CA LEU A 114 -18.61 -6.48 8.02
C LEU A 114 -18.36 -7.70 7.11
N LEU A 115 -17.16 -8.28 7.15
CA LEU A 115 -16.81 -9.43 6.32
C LEU A 115 -17.70 -10.65 6.62
N LYS A 116 -18.05 -10.86 7.89
CA LYS A 116 -18.97 -11.91 8.31
C LYS A 116 -20.37 -11.71 7.73
N ARG A 117 -20.90 -10.48 7.72
CA ARG A 117 -22.19 -10.15 7.06
C ARG A 117 -22.15 -10.39 5.56
N LEU A 118 -20.99 -10.21 4.92
CA LEU A 118 -20.75 -10.55 3.51
C LEU A 118 -20.55 -12.06 3.28
N GLY A 119 -20.70 -12.89 4.31
CA GLY A 119 -20.55 -14.35 4.19
C GLY A 119 -19.11 -14.84 4.27
N LEU A 120 -18.17 -14.01 4.74
CA LEU A 120 -16.77 -14.38 4.90
C LEU A 120 -16.35 -14.31 6.37
N ALA A 121 -16.30 -15.48 7.02
CA ALA A 121 -15.75 -15.59 8.37
C ALA A 121 -14.21 -15.48 8.33
N VAL A 122 -13.70 -14.40 8.93
CA VAL A 122 -12.26 -14.08 8.98
C VAL A 122 -11.84 -13.90 10.44
N PRO A 123 -10.80 -14.61 10.92
CA PRO A 123 -10.22 -14.33 12.24
C PRO A 123 -9.61 -12.93 12.32
N PRO A 124 -9.69 -12.21 13.45
CA PRO A 124 -9.18 -10.83 13.55
C PRO A 124 -7.68 -10.71 13.23
N GLU A 125 -6.90 -11.74 13.54
CA GLU A 125 -5.47 -11.84 13.24
C GLU A 125 -5.18 -11.82 11.73
N HIS A 126 -6.14 -12.25 10.90
CA HIS A 126 -6.01 -12.23 9.45
C HIS A 126 -6.25 -10.84 8.84
N ILE A 127 -6.62 -9.85 9.65
CA ILE A 127 -6.88 -8.47 9.22
C ILE A 127 -5.73 -7.59 9.73
N PHE A 128 -4.97 -7.03 8.79
CA PHE A 128 -3.84 -6.16 9.04
C PHE A 128 -4.18 -4.73 8.61
N THR A 129 -4.44 -3.87 9.60
CA THR A 129 -4.89 -2.49 9.38
C THR A 129 -3.75 -1.49 9.59
N ALA A 130 -3.81 -0.33 8.94
CA ALA A 130 -2.88 0.77 9.23
C ALA A 130 -2.88 1.20 10.72
N PRO A 131 -4.04 1.29 11.42
CA PRO A 131 -4.07 1.45 12.88
C PRO A 131 -3.27 0.38 13.64
N ARG A 132 -3.37 -0.91 13.26
CA ARG A 132 -2.61 -2.00 13.88
C ARG A 132 -1.10 -1.81 13.67
N ALA A 133 -0.68 -1.47 12.45
CA ALA A 133 0.73 -1.21 12.15
C ALA A 133 1.27 -0.02 12.96
N LEU A 134 0.51 1.07 13.01
CA LEU A 134 0.87 2.28 13.76
C LEU A 134 0.96 2.02 15.27
N ARG A 135 -0.02 1.32 15.84
CA ARG A 135 0.02 0.89 17.25
C ARG A 135 1.25 0.02 17.54
N GLY A 136 1.58 -0.91 16.64
CA GLY A 136 2.78 -1.74 16.74
C GLY A 136 4.06 -0.91 16.80
N TYR A 137 4.17 0.09 15.91
CA TYR A 137 5.29 1.03 15.91
C TYR A 137 5.39 1.84 17.21
N LEU A 138 4.27 2.36 17.73
CA LEU A 138 4.25 3.09 19.00
C LEU A 138 4.78 2.22 20.16
N ARG A 139 4.29 0.98 20.28
CA ARG A 139 4.73 0.05 21.34
C ARG A 139 6.21 -0.27 21.24
N GLN A 140 6.70 -0.61 20.04
CA GLN A 140 8.10 -0.99 19.82
C GLN A 140 9.07 0.14 20.18
N ASN A 141 8.64 1.40 20.02
CA ASN A 141 9.45 2.58 20.29
C ASN A 141 9.15 3.24 21.66
N GLY A 142 8.28 2.65 22.48
CA GLY A 142 7.90 3.20 23.79
C GLY A 142 7.23 4.58 23.71
N LEU A 143 6.50 4.86 22.62
CA LEU A 143 5.88 6.16 22.36
C LEU A 143 4.47 6.24 22.94
N ARG A 144 4.14 7.42 23.49
CA ARG A 144 2.83 7.81 24.03
C ARG A 144 2.16 8.79 23.06
N PRO A 145 1.07 8.39 22.39
CA PRO A 145 0.51 9.19 21.31
C PRO A 145 -0.39 10.32 21.80
N PHE A 146 -0.24 11.49 21.21
CA PHE A 146 -1.32 12.46 21.06
C PHE A 146 -2.13 12.06 19.82
N LEU A 147 -3.38 11.61 20.03
CA LEU A 147 -4.22 11.03 18.98
C LEU A 147 -5.10 12.10 18.33
N LEU A 148 -4.89 12.34 17.04
CA LEU A 148 -5.83 13.03 16.14
C LEU A 148 -6.34 12.01 15.13
N VAL A 149 -7.28 11.17 15.56
CA VAL A 149 -7.86 10.10 14.75
C VAL A 149 -9.37 10.04 14.98
N HIS A 150 -10.07 9.30 14.14
CA HIS A 150 -11.51 9.16 14.25
C HIS A 150 -11.86 8.52 15.60
N PRO A 151 -12.87 9.02 16.35
CA PRO A 151 -13.19 8.53 17.69
C PRO A 151 -13.39 7.01 17.78
N ARG A 152 -13.99 6.40 16.74
CA ARG A 152 -14.14 4.93 16.64
C ARG A 152 -12.83 4.15 16.73
N LEU A 153 -11.69 4.75 16.34
CA LEU A 153 -10.39 4.09 16.41
C LEU A 153 -9.73 4.15 17.79
N HIS A 154 -10.30 4.88 18.76
CA HIS A 154 -9.68 5.01 20.10
C HIS A 154 -9.48 3.65 20.78
N GLU A 155 -10.38 2.68 20.56
CA GLU A 155 -10.24 1.32 21.12
C GLU A 155 -9.00 0.58 20.61
N GLU A 156 -8.51 0.86 19.39
CA GLU A 156 -7.30 0.23 18.86
C GLU A 156 -6.03 0.70 19.59
N PHE A 157 -6.09 1.85 20.28
CA PHE A 157 -4.98 2.45 21.02
C PHE A 157 -5.20 2.48 22.54
N ALA A 158 -6.29 1.90 23.05
CA ALA A 158 -6.71 2.00 24.45
C ALA A 158 -5.72 1.41 25.45
N ASP A 159 -4.84 0.51 25.03
CA ASP A 159 -3.80 -0.10 25.86
C ASP A 159 -2.52 0.74 25.97
N LEU A 160 -2.40 1.81 25.17
CA LEU A 160 -1.25 2.69 25.19
C LEU A 160 -1.45 3.78 26.22
N ARG A 161 -0.37 4.14 26.92
CA ARG A 161 -0.35 5.35 27.74
C ARG A 161 -0.42 6.58 26.85
N GLN A 162 -1.29 7.52 27.20
CA GLN A 162 -1.53 8.76 26.44
C GLN A 162 -1.27 10.01 27.28
N ASP A 163 -0.94 9.83 28.56
CA ASP A 163 -0.47 10.90 29.42
C ASP A 163 0.92 11.40 28.97
N GLU A 164 1.15 12.71 29.09
CA GLU A 164 2.41 13.36 28.68
C GLU A 164 2.87 12.89 27.28
N PRO A 165 2.08 13.13 26.22
CA PRO A 165 2.34 12.54 24.92
C PRO A 165 3.70 12.98 24.36
N ASN A 166 4.40 12.05 23.71
CA ASN A 166 5.72 12.28 23.09
C ASN A 166 5.77 11.84 21.63
N ALA A 167 4.62 11.60 21.00
CA ALA A 167 4.44 11.35 19.58
C ALA A 167 3.11 11.95 19.14
N VAL A 168 3.03 12.44 17.90
CA VAL A 168 1.75 12.90 17.31
C VAL A 168 1.29 11.87 16.30
N VAL A 169 0.07 11.39 16.46
CA VAL A 169 -0.57 10.45 15.53
C VAL A 169 -1.71 11.17 14.83
N ILE A 170 -1.68 11.18 13.50
CA ILE A 170 -2.71 11.83 12.70
C ILE A 170 -3.32 10.84 11.69
N GLY A 171 -4.63 10.69 11.76
CA GLY A 171 -5.50 10.07 10.77
C GLY A 171 -6.69 10.98 10.52
N LEU A 172 -7.72 10.49 9.83
CA LEU A 172 -8.96 11.27 9.69
C LEU A 172 -9.57 11.47 11.09
N ALA A 173 -9.74 12.72 11.52
CA ALA A 173 -10.22 13.05 12.87
C ALA A 173 -11.47 13.95 12.88
N GLU A 174 -11.98 14.32 11.70
CA GLU A 174 -13.22 15.09 11.52
C GLU A 174 -13.29 16.34 12.39
N GLU A 175 -14.20 16.38 13.37
CA GLU A 175 -14.41 17.51 14.26
C GLU A 175 -13.18 17.85 15.13
N GLU A 176 -12.28 16.88 15.35
CA GLU A 176 -11.05 17.06 16.12
C GLU A 176 -9.98 17.88 15.38
N PHE A 177 -10.18 18.17 14.09
CA PHE A 177 -9.31 19.04 13.31
C PHE A 177 -9.58 20.54 13.52
N HIS A 178 -9.65 20.95 14.78
CA HIS A 178 -9.77 22.36 15.15
C HIS A 178 -8.43 22.95 15.60
N TYR A 179 -8.36 24.29 15.61
CA TYR A 179 -7.12 25.03 15.87
C TYR A 179 -6.40 24.61 17.16
N ALA A 180 -7.13 24.46 18.27
CA ALA A 180 -6.52 24.10 19.56
C ALA A 180 -5.78 22.75 19.51
N ASN A 181 -6.36 21.74 18.88
CA ASN A 181 -5.76 20.40 18.73
C ASN A 181 -4.56 20.42 17.80
N LEU A 182 -4.68 21.08 16.64
CA LEU A 182 -3.57 21.22 15.70
C LEU A 182 -2.39 22.00 16.32
N ASN A 183 -2.68 23.04 17.11
CA ASN A 183 -1.66 23.82 17.80
C ASN A 183 -0.99 23.03 18.94
N ALA A 184 -1.73 22.18 19.64
CA ALA A 184 -1.17 21.26 20.64
C ALA A 184 -0.22 20.24 19.98
N ALA A 185 -0.67 19.60 18.88
CA ALA A 185 0.16 18.72 18.08
C ALA A 185 1.43 19.43 17.57
N PHE A 186 1.29 20.63 17.00
CA PHE A 186 2.43 21.43 16.53
C PHE A 186 3.48 21.68 17.63
N ARG A 187 3.06 22.02 18.85
CA ARG A 187 3.99 22.24 19.98
C ARG A 187 4.77 20.97 20.32
N LEU A 188 4.10 19.82 20.38
CA LEU A 188 4.79 18.53 20.60
C LEU A 188 5.82 18.24 19.50
N LEU A 189 5.47 18.51 18.24
CA LEU A 189 6.40 18.34 17.11
C LEU A 189 7.60 19.27 17.23
N ARG A 190 7.39 20.51 17.67
CA ARG A 190 8.48 21.49 17.88
C ARG A 190 9.42 21.07 19.01
N ASP A 191 8.91 20.34 19.99
CA ASP A 191 9.67 19.75 21.09
C ASP A 191 10.37 18.42 20.69
N GLY A 192 10.24 18.00 19.43
CA GLY A 192 10.94 16.84 18.85
C GLY A 192 10.11 15.55 18.80
N ALA A 193 8.81 15.60 19.11
CA ALA A 193 7.94 14.43 18.93
C ALA A 193 7.85 14.04 17.44
N PRO A 194 7.86 12.74 17.09
CA PRO A 194 7.65 12.31 15.71
C PRO A 194 6.20 12.51 15.28
N LEU A 195 6.02 12.90 14.00
CA LEU A 195 4.72 12.92 13.33
C LEU A 195 4.48 11.57 12.65
N LEU A 196 3.44 10.86 13.05
CA LEU A 196 3.10 9.52 12.56
C LEU A 196 1.71 9.54 11.91
N THR A 197 1.54 8.88 10.77
CA THR A 197 0.25 8.84 10.08
C THR A 197 -0.04 7.49 9.42
N MET A 198 -1.32 7.17 9.30
CA MET A 198 -1.80 5.98 8.57
C MET A 198 -1.72 6.16 7.05
N GLY A 199 -1.78 7.38 6.55
CA GLY A 199 -1.85 7.65 5.12
C GLY A 199 -1.99 9.14 4.82
N ARG A 200 -1.77 9.51 3.56
CA ARG A 200 -1.78 10.90 3.08
C ARG A 200 -2.90 11.15 2.07
N THR A 201 -4.03 10.48 2.25
CA THR A 201 -5.20 10.65 1.38
C THR A 201 -5.60 12.12 1.36
N ARG A 202 -5.89 12.67 0.18
CA ARG A 202 -6.25 14.09 0.03
C ARG A 202 -7.70 14.34 0.44
N TYR A 203 -8.58 13.46 -0.03
CA TYR A 203 -10.02 13.54 0.14
C TYR A 203 -10.65 12.16 -0.12
N PHE A 204 -11.91 11.98 0.26
CA PHE A 204 -12.73 10.82 -0.07
C PHE A 204 -14.15 11.27 -0.46
N GLU A 205 -14.90 10.39 -1.12
CA GLU A 205 -16.32 10.59 -1.42
C GLU A 205 -17.15 10.22 -0.19
N GLY A 206 -17.78 11.20 0.45
CA GLY A 206 -18.71 11.02 1.56
C GLY A 206 -20.17 11.09 1.10
N GLU A 207 -21.11 11.10 2.06
CA GLU A 207 -22.56 11.19 1.76
C GLU A 207 -22.93 12.54 1.11
N ASP A 208 -22.29 13.62 1.56
CA ASP A 208 -22.52 14.99 1.07
C ASP A 208 -21.51 15.42 -0.01
N GLY A 209 -20.86 14.45 -0.68
CA GLY A 209 -19.85 14.69 -1.71
C GLY A 209 -18.40 14.63 -1.20
N LEU A 210 -17.49 15.30 -1.89
CA LEU A 210 -16.06 15.27 -1.58
C LEU A 210 -15.75 15.91 -0.22
N GLN A 211 -15.08 15.15 0.65
CA GLN A 211 -14.66 15.59 1.98
C GLN A 211 -13.14 15.48 2.11
N LEU A 212 -12.52 16.42 2.84
CA LEU A 212 -11.09 16.37 3.13
C LEU A 212 -10.77 15.17 4.02
N ASP A 213 -9.64 14.52 3.74
CA ASP A 213 -9.09 13.45 4.58
C ASP A 213 -7.90 14.00 5.41
N ALA A 214 -7.11 13.14 6.03
CA ALA A 214 -6.00 13.52 6.91
C ALA A 214 -4.85 14.24 6.17
N GLY A 215 -4.65 13.98 4.87
CA GLY A 215 -3.49 14.46 4.12
C GLY A 215 -3.25 15.98 4.18
N PRO A 216 -4.26 16.84 3.94
CA PRO A 216 -4.15 18.28 4.14
C PRO A 216 -3.65 18.69 5.53
N PHE A 217 -4.13 18.04 6.58
CA PHE A 217 -3.76 18.34 7.96
C PHE A 217 -2.37 17.80 8.33
N VAL A 218 -1.97 16.67 7.75
CA VAL A 218 -0.58 16.18 7.80
C VAL A 218 0.36 17.23 7.21
N VAL A 219 0.06 17.72 6.01
CA VAL A 219 0.89 18.74 5.34
C VAL A 219 0.93 20.05 6.14
N ALA A 220 -0.17 20.45 6.75
CA ALA A 220 -0.20 21.64 7.61
C ALA A 220 0.77 21.51 8.81
N LEU A 221 0.77 20.36 9.48
CA LEU A 221 1.69 20.10 10.60
C LEU A 221 3.14 19.96 10.16
N GLU A 222 3.41 19.27 9.05
CA GLU A 222 4.75 19.17 8.45
C GLU A 222 5.33 20.54 8.13
N TYR A 223 4.53 21.39 7.48
CA TYR A 223 4.93 22.75 7.12
C TYR A 223 5.18 23.60 8.37
N ALA A 224 4.28 23.55 9.35
CA ALA A 224 4.40 24.35 10.56
C ALA A 224 5.62 23.95 11.41
N ALA A 225 5.88 22.65 11.55
CA ALA A 225 6.93 22.11 12.40
C ALA A 225 8.28 21.88 11.68
N ASP A 226 8.36 22.10 10.37
CA ASP A 226 9.52 21.78 9.52
C ASP A 226 9.98 20.32 9.70
N THR A 227 9.00 19.40 9.60
CA THR A 227 9.21 17.96 9.79
C THR A 227 8.53 17.16 8.68
N GLN A 228 8.78 15.86 8.63
CA GLN A 228 8.13 14.94 7.70
C GLN A 228 7.42 13.83 8.47
N ALA A 229 6.17 13.57 8.11
CA ALA A 229 5.37 12.52 8.70
C ALA A 229 5.88 11.14 8.26
N LYS A 230 6.07 10.24 9.22
CA LYS A 230 6.28 8.83 8.93
C LYS A 230 4.93 8.16 8.63
N VAL A 231 4.78 7.68 7.40
CA VAL A 231 3.60 6.93 6.95
C VAL A 231 3.76 5.45 7.31
N LEU A 232 2.80 4.92 8.07
CA LEU A 232 2.80 3.55 8.59
C LEU A 232 1.70 2.66 7.99
N GLY A 233 0.90 3.20 7.06
CA GLY A 233 0.05 2.42 6.16
C GLY A 233 0.60 2.36 4.75
N LYS A 234 -0.15 1.76 3.82
CA LYS A 234 0.16 1.73 2.38
C LYS A 234 0.34 3.17 1.84
N PRO A 235 1.30 3.46 0.95
CA PRO A 235 2.24 2.57 0.26
C PRO A 235 3.54 2.25 1.01
N SER A 236 3.61 2.44 2.33
CA SER A 236 4.85 2.21 3.10
C SER A 236 5.35 0.77 2.95
N ALA A 237 6.62 0.59 2.60
CA ALA A 237 7.22 -0.74 2.51
C ALA A 237 7.17 -1.47 3.86
N ASP A 238 7.39 -0.74 4.97
CA ASP A 238 7.29 -1.29 6.34
C ASP A 238 5.91 -1.93 6.60
N PHE A 239 4.84 -1.37 6.05
CA PHE A 239 3.48 -1.91 6.19
C PHE A 239 3.35 -3.28 5.49
N PHE A 240 3.81 -3.37 4.25
CA PHE A 240 3.77 -4.63 3.50
C PHE A 240 4.68 -5.69 4.11
N LEU A 241 5.90 -5.32 4.49
CA LEU A 241 6.86 -6.23 5.12
C LEU A 241 6.34 -6.77 6.46
N ALA A 242 5.67 -5.94 7.26
CA ALA A 242 5.02 -6.40 8.49
C ALA A 242 3.88 -7.39 8.21
N ALA A 243 3.07 -7.17 7.17
CA ALA A 243 2.01 -8.10 6.77
C ALA A 243 2.57 -9.42 6.20
N VAL A 244 3.69 -9.36 5.45
CA VAL A 244 4.41 -10.54 4.93
C VAL A 244 5.03 -11.35 6.07
N ALA A 245 5.62 -10.68 7.07
CA ALA A 245 6.16 -11.35 8.24
C ALA A 245 5.05 -12.07 9.04
N ASP A 246 3.87 -11.47 9.17
CA ASP A 246 2.69 -12.09 9.79
C ASP A 246 2.15 -13.31 9.02
N LEU A 247 2.40 -13.38 7.71
CA LEU A 247 2.17 -14.57 6.86
C LEU A 247 3.24 -15.66 7.02
N GLY A 248 4.42 -15.33 7.55
CA GLY A 248 5.57 -16.25 7.61
C GLY A 248 6.21 -16.53 6.23
N CYS A 249 6.07 -15.61 5.28
CA CYS A 249 6.60 -15.73 3.92
C CYS A 249 7.77 -14.78 3.68
N ARG A 250 8.50 -14.95 2.57
CA ARG A 250 9.40 -13.91 2.04
C ARG A 250 8.67 -12.97 1.08
N PRO A 251 9.07 -11.69 0.96
CA PRO A 251 8.38 -10.71 0.11
C PRO A 251 8.16 -11.20 -1.33
N GLU A 252 9.17 -11.82 -1.94
CA GLU A 252 9.13 -12.31 -3.32
C GLU A 252 8.16 -13.49 -3.54
N GLU A 253 7.76 -14.18 -2.45
CA GLU A 253 6.80 -15.29 -2.48
C GLU A 253 5.35 -14.80 -2.36
N VAL A 254 5.12 -13.52 -2.08
CA VAL A 254 3.80 -12.95 -1.79
C VAL A 254 3.30 -12.09 -2.95
N VAL A 255 2.00 -12.21 -3.24
CA VAL A 255 1.30 -11.34 -4.19
C VAL A 255 0.31 -10.45 -3.45
N MET A 256 0.37 -9.14 -3.72
CA MET A 256 -0.62 -8.15 -3.29
C MET A 256 -1.70 -8.00 -4.36
N ILE A 257 -2.97 -7.98 -3.96
CA ILE A 257 -4.10 -7.66 -4.83
C ILE A 257 -4.79 -6.41 -4.28
N GLY A 258 -4.94 -5.37 -5.10
CA GLY A 258 -5.57 -4.12 -4.69
C GLY A 258 -6.06 -3.28 -5.86
N ASP A 259 -6.88 -2.27 -5.59
CA ASP A 259 -7.49 -1.39 -6.59
C ASP A 259 -6.77 -0.05 -6.74
N ASP A 260 -5.86 0.28 -5.83
CA ASP A 260 -5.09 1.52 -5.87
C ASP A 260 -3.69 1.30 -6.46
N ALA A 261 -3.47 1.81 -7.68
CA ALA A 261 -2.21 1.66 -8.39
C ALA A 261 -0.99 2.19 -7.62
N ALA A 262 -1.15 3.28 -6.86
CA ALA A 262 -0.04 3.90 -6.14
C ALA A 262 0.11 3.29 -4.74
N SER A 263 -1.00 3.18 -4.00
CA SER A 263 -1.01 2.74 -2.61
C SER A 263 -0.74 1.24 -2.51
N ASP A 264 -1.43 0.43 -3.30
CA ASP A 264 -1.41 -1.03 -3.17
C ASP A 264 -0.33 -1.64 -4.04
N VAL A 265 -0.33 -1.30 -5.33
CA VAL A 265 0.47 -2.00 -6.34
C VAL A 265 1.90 -1.48 -6.37
N ASP A 266 2.10 -0.19 -6.65
CA ASP A 266 3.44 0.41 -6.68
C ASP A 266 4.13 0.33 -5.31
N GLY A 267 3.36 0.46 -4.22
CA GLY A 267 3.82 0.24 -2.85
C GLY A 267 4.27 -1.20 -2.56
N ALA A 268 3.50 -2.20 -2.96
CA ALA A 268 3.88 -3.61 -2.77
C ALA A 268 5.11 -3.99 -3.63
N LEU A 269 5.16 -3.51 -4.88
CA LEU A 269 6.33 -3.69 -5.75
C LEU A 269 7.58 -3.03 -5.14
N ALA A 270 7.45 -1.86 -4.51
CA ALA A 270 8.55 -1.21 -3.80
C ALA A 270 9.06 -2.04 -2.60
N ALA A 271 8.19 -2.82 -1.98
CA ALA A 271 8.51 -3.73 -0.88
C ALA A 271 9.01 -5.13 -1.34
N GLY A 272 9.14 -5.36 -2.66
CA GLY A 272 9.64 -6.61 -3.23
C GLY A 272 8.58 -7.70 -3.43
N LEU A 273 7.29 -7.37 -3.27
CA LEU A 273 6.19 -8.28 -3.57
C LEU A 273 5.86 -8.27 -5.06
N ARG A 274 5.16 -9.30 -5.53
CA ARG A 274 4.38 -9.20 -6.78
C ARG A 274 3.07 -8.48 -6.51
N ALA A 275 2.47 -7.88 -7.53
CA ALA A 275 1.22 -7.15 -7.35
C ALA A 275 0.28 -7.27 -8.55
N ILE A 276 -1.03 -7.36 -8.26
CA ILE A 276 -2.12 -7.38 -9.24
C ILE A 276 -3.01 -6.18 -8.95
N LEU A 277 -3.13 -5.27 -9.92
CA LEU A 277 -4.13 -4.20 -9.91
C LEU A 277 -5.47 -4.78 -10.37
N VAL A 278 -6.53 -4.59 -9.57
CA VAL A 278 -7.91 -4.91 -10.00
C VAL A 278 -8.62 -3.66 -10.52
N GLN A 279 -9.49 -3.82 -11.52
CA GLN A 279 -10.22 -2.72 -12.15
C GLN A 279 -11.55 -2.36 -11.46
N THR A 280 -11.61 -2.59 -10.14
CA THR A 280 -12.76 -2.28 -9.28
C THR A 280 -12.45 -1.08 -8.36
N GLY A 281 -13.41 -0.62 -7.57
CA GLY A 281 -13.15 0.41 -6.54
C GLY A 281 -12.68 1.78 -7.08
N LYS A 282 -11.51 2.22 -6.60
CA LYS A 282 -10.88 3.51 -6.94
C LYS A 282 -10.29 3.53 -8.34
N TYR A 283 -10.01 2.38 -8.93
CA TYR A 283 -9.40 2.28 -10.24
C TYR A 283 -10.14 3.14 -11.28
N ARG A 284 -9.38 3.86 -12.09
CA ARG A 284 -9.84 4.55 -13.30
C ARG A 284 -8.99 4.11 -14.48
N SER A 285 -9.58 4.11 -15.68
CA SER A 285 -8.85 3.77 -16.92
C SER A 285 -7.57 4.60 -17.05
N GLY A 286 -6.44 3.94 -17.29
CA GLY A 286 -5.10 4.55 -17.33
C GLY A 286 -4.38 4.59 -15.98
N ASP A 287 -4.99 4.17 -14.88
CA ASP A 287 -4.31 4.08 -13.59
C ASP A 287 -3.15 3.06 -13.60
N GLU A 288 -3.20 2.05 -14.45
CA GLU A 288 -2.09 1.13 -14.69
C GLU A 288 -0.82 1.85 -15.18
N GLU A 289 -0.95 2.98 -15.87
CA GLU A 289 0.19 3.79 -16.32
C GLU A 289 0.87 4.55 -15.17
N LYS A 290 0.20 4.65 -14.02
CA LYS A 290 0.76 5.24 -12.79
C LYS A 290 1.67 4.26 -12.05
N ILE A 291 1.62 2.97 -12.37
CA ILE A 291 2.55 1.99 -11.83
C ILE A 291 3.92 2.24 -12.45
N THR A 292 4.87 2.69 -11.62
CA THR A 292 6.20 3.08 -12.11
C THR A 292 7.18 1.91 -12.10
N ARG A 293 6.91 0.90 -11.28
CA ARG A 293 7.76 -0.28 -11.12
C ARG A 293 7.33 -1.43 -12.04
N PRO A 294 8.29 -2.21 -12.58
CA PRO A 294 7.95 -3.40 -13.35
C PRO A 294 7.32 -4.48 -12.47
N GLY A 295 6.56 -5.40 -13.07
CA GLY A 295 5.99 -6.57 -12.39
C GLY A 295 4.56 -6.41 -11.87
N GLY A 296 3.94 -5.25 -12.08
CA GLY A 296 2.50 -5.07 -11.89
C GLY A 296 1.71 -5.84 -12.95
N MET A 297 0.76 -6.65 -12.51
CA MET A 297 -0.21 -7.34 -13.38
C MET A 297 -1.57 -6.65 -13.28
N LEU A 298 -2.45 -6.90 -14.25
CA LEU A 298 -3.81 -6.35 -14.28
C LEU A 298 -4.83 -7.48 -14.31
N ALA A 299 -5.91 -7.32 -13.55
CA ALA A 299 -7.07 -8.19 -13.56
C ALA A 299 -8.35 -7.33 -13.53
N ARG A 300 -9.46 -7.80 -14.11
CA ARG A 300 -10.71 -7.04 -14.07
C ARG A 300 -11.27 -6.95 -12.65
N ASP A 301 -11.14 -8.02 -11.88
CA ASP A 301 -11.64 -8.15 -10.52
C ASP A 301 -10.83 -9.17 -9.71
N LEU A 302 -11.23 -9.37 -8.45
CA LEU A 302 -10.58 -10.32 -7.55
C LEU A 302 -10.71 -11.79 -8.01
N ALA A 303 -11.76 -12.15 -8.76
CA ALA A 303 -11.97 -13.51 -9.25
C ALA A 303 -11.00 -13.86 -10.38
N GLU A 304 -10.75 -12.90 -11.29
CA GLU A 304 -9.71 -13.05 -12.30
C GLU A 304 -8.32 -13.10 -11.66
N ALA A 305 -8.02 -12.22 -10.69
CA ALA A 305 -6.76 -12.25 -9.95
C ALA A 305 -6.53 -13.60 -9.23
N ALA A 306 -7.57 -14.16 -8.58
CA ALA A 306 -7.50 -15.49 -7.97
C ALA A 306 -7.20 -16.58 -9.00
N THR A 307 -7.83 -16.52 -10.17
CA THR A 307 -7.57 -17.48 -11.26
C THR A 307 -6.12 -17.44 -11.71
N MET A 308 -5.55 -16.25 -11.87
CA MET A 308 -4.14 -16.04 -12.24
C MET A 308 -3.18 -16.63 -11.20
N ILE A 309 -3.47 -16.46 -9.90
CA ILE A 309 -2.62 -16.99 -8.82
C ILE A 309 -2.67 -18.53 -8.77
N LEU A 310 -3.88 -19.09 -8.93
CA LEU A 310 -4.11 -20.53 -8.79
C LEU A 310 -3.64 -21.33 -10.01
N SER A 311 -3.68 -20.77 -11.22
CA SER A 311 -3.15 -21.43 -12.42
C SER A 311 -1.63 -21.61 -12.33
N THR A 312 -0.91 -20.55 -11.96
CA THR A 312 0.54 -20.57 -11.76
C THR A 312 0.96 -21.60 -10.71
N SER A 313 0.19 -21.72 -9.62
CA SER A 313 0.49 -22.68 -8.55
C SER A 313 0.33 -24.15 -8.99
N ARG A 314 -0.63 -24.44 -9.87
CA ARG A 314 -0.91 -25.79 -10.38
C ARG A 314 0.11 -26.26 -11.43
N GLU A 315 0.54 -25.37 -12.32
CA GLU A 315 1.56 -25.67 -13.34
C GLU A 315 2.89 -26.03 -12.68
N GLN A 316 3.29 -25.27 -11.65
CA GLN A 316 4.53 -25.50 -10.90
C GLN A 316 4.51 -26.78 -10.05
N SER A 317 3.33 -27.15 -9.50
CA SER A 317 3.18 -28.40 -8.73
C SER A 317 3.37 -29.64 -9.61
N ARG A 318 2.95 -29.58 -10.89
CA ARG A 318 3.12 -30.69 -11.84
C ARG A 318 4.57 -30.89 -12.27
N GLU A 319 5.34 -29.81 -12.43
CA GLU A 319 6.76 -29.88 -12.80
C GLU A 319 7.66 -30.38 -11.65
N GLY A 320 7.29 -30.11 -10.39
CA GLY A 320 8.03 -30.57 -9.20
C GLY A 320 7.88 -32.06 -8.87
N SER A 321 6.75 -32.68 -9.25
CA SER A 321 6.46 -34.11 -9.01
C SER A 321 7.00 -35.06 -10.10
N GLY A 322 7.69 -34.53 -11.11
CA GLY A 322 8.25 -35.29 -12.24
C GLY A 322 9.75 -35.61 -12.16
N LYS A 323 10.39 -35.46 -10.98
CA LYS A 323 11.80 -35.81 -10.75
C LYS A 323 11.95 -36.94 -9.74
#